data_AF-A0AAE3CFI0-F1
#
_entry.id   AF-A0AAE3CFI0-F1
#
_cell.length_a   1.000
_cell.length_b   1.000
_cell.length_c   1.000
_cell.angle_alpha   90.00
_cell.angle_beta   90.00
_cell.angle_gamma   90.00
#
_symmetry.space_group_name_H-M   'P 1'
#
loop_
_entity.id
_entity.type
_entity.pdbx_description
1 polymer ?
#
loop_
_entity_poly.entity_id
_entity_poly.type
_entity_poly.pdbx_seq_one_letter_code
_entity_poly.pdbx_strand_id
1 'polypeptide(L)'
;MVRLKKKPSAEEVRGIAASRIRTLMMLAEKVFLEDRNLAQRYADLAKAIGAKSKVRLPRALRRRICRYCGAYLWPGVNCRVRLRVNREPHIALTCLSCKRQMRIYYKRSRKRQTE
;
A
#
# COMPACT_ATOMS: atom_id res chain seq x y z
N MET A 1 -18.51 0.35 28.63
CA MET A 1 -17.03 0.28 28.61
C MET A 1 -16.61 -1.18 28.55
N VAL A 2 -15.94 -1.62 27.47
CA VAL A 2 -15.49 -3.03 27.37
C VAL A 2 -14.25 -3.22 28.24
N ARG A 3 -14.41 -3.89 29.38
CA ARG A 3 -13.33 -4.18 30.34
C ARG A 3 -12.61 -5.45 29.86
N LEU A 4 -11.45 -5.28 29.23
CA LEU A 4 -10.65 -6.40 28.76
C LEU A 4 -10.10 -7.18 29.97
N LYS A 5 -10.37 -8.50 30.04
CA LYS A 5 -9.87 -9.39 31.10
C LYS A 5 -8.33 -9.51 31.11
N LYS A 6 -7.67 -9.27 29.97
CA LYS A 6 -6.20 -9.30 29.80
C LYS A 6 -5.80 -8.26 28.75
N LYS A 7 -4.72 -7.50 29.00
CA LYS A 7 -4.16 -6.60 27.98
C LYS A 7 -3.56 -7.46 26.86
N PRO A 8 -3.93 -7.23 25.59
CA PRO A 8 -3.42 -8.04 24.49
C PRO A 8 -1.91 -7.85 24.34
N SER A 9 -1.22 -8.92 23.96
CA SER A 9 0.22 -8.85 23.71
C SER A 9 0.53 -7.95 22.51
N ALA A 10 1.72 -7.37 22.45
CA ALA A 10 2.11 -6.49 21.34
C ALA A 10 2.04 -7.22 19.97
N GLU A 11 2.25 -8.53 19.97
CA GLU A 11 2.17 -9.38 18.78
C GLU A 11 0.72 -9.62 18.32
N GLU A 12 -0.20 -9.90 19.23
CA GLU A 12 -1.63 -9.99 18.94
C GLU A 12 -2.17 -8.68 18.33
N VAL A 13 -1.77 -7.54 18.90
CA VAL A 13 -2.17 -6.23 18.38
C VAL A 13 -1.66 -6.02 16.95
N ARG A 14 -0.43 -6.43 16.64
CA ARG A 14 0.13 -6.38 15.28
C ARG A 14 -0.60 -7.32 14.32
N GLY A 15 -0.94 -8.54 14.76
CA GLY A 15 -1.70 -9.50 13.97
C GLY A 15 -3.08 -8.99 13.59
N ILE A 16 -3.82 -8.45 14.57
CA ILE A 16 -5.14 -7.85 14.37
C ILE A 16 -5.03 -6.62 13.46
N ALA A 17 -4.05 -5.76 13.70
CA ALA A 17 -3.83 -4.57 12.86
C ALA A 17 -3.55 -4.96 11.39
N ALA A 18 -2.72 -5.97 11.14
CA ALA A 18 -2.45 -6.47 9.80
C ALA A 18 -3.71 -7.04 9.12
N SER A 19 -4.56 -7.75 9.86
CA SER A 19 -5.85 -8.24 9.36
C SER A 19 -6.81 -7.10 9.01
N ARG A 20 -6.93 -6.10 9.90
CA ARG A 20 -7.77 -4.91 9.66
C ARG A 20 -7.30 -4.10 8.45
N ILE A 21 -6.00 -3.89 8.30
CA ILE A 21 -5.42 -3.18 7.15
C ILE A 21 -5.77 -3.91 5.84
N ARG A 22 -5.68 -5.24 5.81
CA ARG A 22 -6.05 -6.03 4.63
C ARG A 22 -7.53 -5.87 4.29
N THR A 23 -8.40 -5.94 5.30
CA THR A 23 -9.85 -5.78 5.13
C THR A 23 -10.20 -4.39 4.60
N LEU A 24 -9.65 -3.33 5.19
CA LEU A 24 -9.88 -1.96 4.75
C LEU A 24 -9.45 -1.74 3.30
N MET A 25 -8.30 -2.29 2.91
CA MET A 25 -7.82 -2.15 1.53
C MET A 25 -8.66 -2.95 0.53
N MET A 26 -9.20 -4.11 0.92
CA MET A 26 -10.14 -4.86 0.10
C MET A 26 -11.46 -4.08 -0.10
N LEU A 27 -11.97 -3.45 0.96
CA LEU A 27 -13.14 -2.57 0.85
C LEU A 27 -12.86 -1.36 -0.04
N ALA A 28 -11.67 -0.75 0.09
CA ALA A 28 -11.23 0.32 -0.80
C ALA A 28 -11.21 -0.13 -2.26
N GLU A 29 -10.74 -1.34 -2.56
CA GLU A 29 -10.76 -1.90 -3.92
C GLU A 29 -12.17 -2.05 -4.49
N LYS A 30 -13.13 -2.51 -3.67
CA LYS A 30 -14.52 -2.71 -4.10
C LYS A 30 -15.22 -1.38 -4.37
N VAL A 31 -15.06 -0.40 -3.50
CA VAL A 31 -15.81 0.86 -3.56
C VAL A 31 -15.16 1.88 -4.51
N PHE A 32 -13.90 1.72 -4.91
CA PHE A 32 -13.18 2.76 -5.66
C PHE A 32 -13.88 3.25 -6.94
N LEU A 33 -14.57 2.37 -7.65
CA LEU A 33 -15.28 2.72 -8.88
C LEU A 33 -16.59 3.46 -8.62
N GLU A 34 -17.23 3.21 -7.47
CA GLU A 34 -18.47 3.84 -7.04
C GLU A 34 -18.21 5.17 -6.32
N ASP A 35 -17.35 5.16 -5.31
CA ASP A 35 -16.98 6.32 -4.51
C ASP A 35 -15.47 6.36 -4.22
N ARG A 36 -14.81 7.29 -4.93
CA ARG A 36 -13.37 7.54 -4.79
C ARG A 36 -13.01 8.15 -3.44
N ASN A 37 -13.88 8.97 -2.87
CA ASN A 37 -13.63 9.62 -1.58
C ASN A 37 -13.70 8.60 -0.45
N LEU A 38 -14.65 7.66 -0.52
CA LEU A 38 -14.74 6.58 0.47
C LEU A 38 -13.54 5.63 0.40
N ALA A 39 -13.11 5.26 -0.81
CA ALA A 39 -11.91 4.46 -1.00
C ALA A 39 -10.65 5.17 -0.44
N GLN A 40 -10.55 6.48 -0.62
CA GLN A 40 -9.47 7.28 -0.04
C GLN A 40 -9.51 7.25 1.49
N ARG A 41 -10.69 7.42 2.10
CA ARG A 41 -10.87 7.32 3.56
C ARG A 41 -10.42 5.96 4.11
N TYR A 42 -10.76 4.86 3.43
CA TYR A 42 -10.28 3.54 3.84
C TYR A 42 -8.75 3.40 3.76
N ALA A 43 -8.12 3.95 2.71
CA ALA A 43 -6.66 3.97 2.60
C ALA A 43 -6.00 4.81 3.72
N ASP A 44 -6.63 5.92 4.11
CA ASP A 44 -6.16 6.77 5.21
C ASP A 44 -6.27 6.07 6.57
N LEU A 45 -7.39 5.40 6.84
CA LEU A 45 -7.55 4.56 8.02
C LEU A 45 -6.53 3.42 8.07
N ALA A 46 -6.27 2.76 6.94
CA ALA A 46 -5.27 1.70 6.85
C ALA A 46 -3.86 2.22 7.17
N LYS A 47 -3.50 3.41 6.69
CA LYS A 47 -2.23 4.08 7.02
C LYS A 47 -2.15 4.44 8.50
N ALA A 48 -3.22 5.02 9.07
CA ALA A 48 -3.27 5.41 10.47
C ALA A 48 -3.12 4.21 11.42
N ILE A 49 -3.79 3.08 11.12
CA ILE A 49 -3.65 1.84 11.88
C ILE A 49 -2.23 1.31 11.77
N GLY A 50 -1.65 1.29 10.57
CA GLY A 50 -0.27 0.84 10.35
C GLY A 50 0.75 1.66 11.14
N ALA A 51 0.61 2.99 11.13
CA ALA A 51 1.47 3.89 11.90
C ALA A 51 1.33 3.67 13.41
N LYS A 52 0.09 3.61 13.92
CA LYS A 52 -0.19 3.42 15.36
C LYS A 52 0.30 2.08 15.90
N SER A 53 0.15 1.01 15.12
CA SER A 53 0.55 -0.35 15.50
C SER A 53 2.02 -0.66 15.17
N LYS A 54 2.76 0.28 14.55
CA LYS A 54 4.10 0.08 14.00
C LYS A 54 4.18 -1.13 13.06
N VAL A 55 3.06 -1.48 12.39
CA VAL A 55 2.99 -2.59 11.43
C VAL A 55 3.36 -2.07 10.05
N ARG A 56 4.34 -2.75 9.44
CA ARG A 56 4.76 -2.47 8.08
C ARG A 56 3.69 -2.96 7.10
N LEU A 57 3.10 -2.04 6.33
CA LEU A 57 2.10 -2.40 5.31
C LEU A 57 2.67 -3.47 4.35
N PRO A 58 1.92 -4.53 4.01
CA PRO A 58 2.28 -5.49 2.97
C PRO A 58 2.73 -4.81 1.68
N ARG A 59 3.71 -5.40 0.99
CA ARG A 59 4.32 -4.79 -0.21
C ARG A 59 3.29 -4.48 -1.30
N ALA A 60 2.28 -5.34 -1.48
CA ALA A 60 1.19 -5.13 -2.43
C ALA A 60 0.39 -3.86 -2.12
N LEU A 61 -0.02 -3.71 -0.86
CA LEU A 61 -0.83 -2.56 -0.40
C LEU A 61 -0.04 -1.25 -0.47
N ARG A 62 1.27 -1.28 -0.19
CA ARG A 62 2.11 -0.08 -0.29
C ARG A 62 2.28 0.44 -1.72
N ARG A 63 2.09 -0.42 -2.74
CA ARG A 63 2.17 -0.01 -4.16
C ARG A 63 0.85 0.60 -4.65
N ARG A 64 -0.26 0.28 -3.99
CA ARG A 64 -1.60 0.85 -4.21
C ARG A 64 -1.78 2.23 -3.56
N ILE A 65 -0.76 2.78 -2.91
CA ILE A 65 -0.85 4.09 -2.25
C ILE A 65 0.31 4.95 -2.74
N CYS A 66 0.01 6.19 -3.12
CA CYS A 66 1.04 7.16 -3.47
C CYS A 66 1.89 7.49 -2.24
N ARG A 67 3.22 7.37 -2.36
CA ARG A 67 4.15 7.72 -1.26
C ARG A 67 4.18 9.20 -0.91
N TYR A 68 3.64 10.06 -1.77
CA TYR A 68 3.75 11.50 -1.64
C TYR A 68 2.45 12.14 -1.16
N CYS A 69 1.37 12.04 -1.95
CA CYS A 69 0.07 12.58 -1.55
C CYS A 69 -0.76 11.60 -0.70
N GLY A 70 -0.34 10.34 -0.57
CA GLY A 70 -1.12 9.33 0.15
C GLY A 70 -2.40 8.89 -0.58
N ALA A 71 -2.62 9.32 -1.82
CA ALA A 71 -3.79 8.94 -2.60
C ALA A 71 -3.79 7.43 -2.91
N TYR A 72 -4.96 6.82 -2.87
CA TYR A 72 -5.17 5.45 -3.31
C TYR A 72 -5.05 5.38 -4.84
N LEU A 73 -4.20 4.47 -5.34
CA LEU A 73 -3.82 4.35 -6.74
C LEU A 73 -4.54 3.17 -7.41
N TRP A 74 -5.37 3.50 -8.39
CA TRP A 74 -6.01 2.56 -9.30
C TRP A 74 -5.41 2.69 -10.70
N PRO A 75 -4.75 1.64 -11.21
CA PRO A 75 -4.20 1.62 -12.57
C PRO A 75 -5.28 1.92 -13.61
N GLY A 76 -4.99 2.81 -14.56
CA GLY A 76 -5.89 3.17 -15.65
C GLY A 76 -6.84 4.34 -15.34
N VAL A 77 -7.13 4.62 -14.07
CA VAL A 77 -8.03 5.73 -13.68
C VAL A 77 -7.21 6.92 -13.17
N ASN A 78 -6.52 6.77 -12.03
CA ASN A 78 -5.75 7.85 -11.41
C ASN A 78 -4.24 7.55 -11.35
N CYS A 79 -3.83 6.39 -11.87
CA CYS A 79 -2.45 5.98 -11.94
C CYS A 79 -2.11 5.47 -13.34
N ARG A 80 -1.00 5.97 -13.90
CA ARG A 80 -0.42 5.46 -15.13
C ARG A 80 0.71 4.49 -14.79
N VAL A 81 0.54 3.23 -15.19
CA VAL A 81 1.56 2.19 -15.01
C VAL A 81 2.24 1.94 -16.35
N ARG A 82 3.58 2.03 -16.37
CA ARG A 82 4.39 1.72 -17.56
C ARG A 82 5.49 0.74 -17.19
N LEU A 83 5.69 -0.26 -18.03
CA LEU A 83 6.87 -1.11 -17.99
C LEU A 83 7.99 -0.42 -18.77
N ARG A 84 9.14 -0.26 -18.12
CA ARG A 84 10.35 0.30 -18.72
C ARG A 84 11.44 -0.75 -18.66
N VAL A 85 12.01 -1.08 -19.82
CA VAL A 85 13.10 -2.06 -19.95
C VAL A 85 14.47 -1.39 -20.11
N ASN A 86 14.52 -0.10 -20.42
CA ASN A 86 15.77 0.61 -20.67
C ASN A 86 16.59 0.76 -19.38
N ARG A 87 17.91 0.50 -19.48
CA ARG A 87 18.90 0.45 -18.40
C ARG A 87 18.61 -0.63 -17.36
N GLU A 88 17.61 -0.41 -16.50
CA GLU A 88 17.18 -1.36 -15.49
C GLU A 88 15.68 -1.62 -15.64
N PRO A 89 15.24 -2.89 -15.75
CA PRO A 89 13.84 -3.23 -15.89
C PRO A 89 13.04 -2.85 -14.64
N HIS A 90 12.16 -1.86 -14.79
CA HIS A 90 11.33 -1.32 -13.72
C HIS A 90 9.91 -0.98 -14.17
N ILE A 91 9.00 -1.02 -13.20
CA ILE A 91 7.64 -0.53 -13.33
C ILE A 91 7.63 0.92 -12.85
N ALA A 92 7.29 1.84 -13.75
CA ALA A 92 7.07 3.24 -13.44
C ALA A 92 5.57 3.47 -13.19
N LEU A 93 5.21 3.74 -11.93
CA LEU A 93 3.87 4.19 -11.54
C LEU A 93 3.88 5.71 -11.45
N THR A 94 3.08 6.38 -12.24
CA THR A 94 2.87 7.83 -12.16
C THR A 94 1.52 8.10 -11.52
N CYS A 95 1.51 8.84 -10.41
CA CYS A 95 0.26 9.32 -9.83
C CYS A 95 -0.24 10.50 -10.66
N LEU A 96 -1.46 10.45 -11.17
CA LEU A 96 -2.02 11.53 -11.97
C LEU A 96 -2.46 12.73 -11.12
N SER A 97 -2.74 12.51 -9.82
CA SER A 97 -3.13 13.58 -8.90
C SER A 97 -1.96 14.48 -8.51
N CYS A 98 -0.81 13.92 -8.12
CA CYS A 98 0.38 14.71 -7.71
C CYS A 98 1.51 14.74 -8.74
N LYS A 99 1.34 14.07 -9.89
CA LYS A 99 2.32 13.95 -11.00
C LYS A 99 3.67 13.32 -10.65
N ARG A 100 3.86 12.85 -9.40
CA ARG A 100 5.09 12.20 -8.97
C ARG A 100 5.15 10.74 -9.43
N GLN A 101 6.37 10.26 -9.66
CA GLN A 101 6.65 8.91 -10.15
C GLN A 101 7.23 8.02 -9.05
N MET A 102 6.75 6.79 -8.99
CA MET A 102 7.23 5.72 -8.12
C MET A 102 7.78 4.60 -8.98
N ARG A 103 8.99 4.11 -8.65
CA ARG A 103 9.67 3.06 -9.42
C ARG A 103 9.69 1.75 -8.62
N ILE A 104 9.39 0.64 -9.30
CA ILE A 104 9.47 -0.71 -8.75
C ILE A 104 10.33 -1.56 -9.67
N TYR A 105 11.53 -1.89 -9.21
CA TYR A 105 12.44 -2.78 -9.93
C TYR A 105 11.98 -4.24 -9.77
N TYR A 106 11.90 -4.99 -10.87
CA TYR A 106 11.42 -6.38 -10.86
C TYR A 106 12.46 -7.42 -11.29
N LYS A 107 13.49 -7.04 -12.06
CA LYS A 107 14.73 -7.83 -12.13
C LYS A 107 15.82 -7.06 -11.41
N ARG A 108 16.28 -7.60 -10.29
CA ARG A 108 17.61 -7.26 -9.75
C ARG A 108 18.53 -8.18 -10.53
N SER A 109 19.51 -7.67 -11.27
CA SER A 109 20.59 -8.54 -11.72
C SER A 109 21.16 -9.18 -10.46
N ARG A 110 21.07 -10.52 -10.35
CA ARG A 110 21.94 -11.24 -9.41
C ARG A 110 23.34 -10.83 -9.84
N LYS A 111 24.05 -10.04 -9.03
CA LYS A 111 25.51 -10.05 -9.15
C LYS A 111 25.88 -11.53 -9.05
N ARG A 112 26.47 -12.09 -10.11
CA ARG A 112 27.09 -13.41 -10.06
C ARG A 112 27.99 -13.38 -8.82
N GLN A 113 27.76 -14.28 -7.87
CA GLN A 113 28.80 -14.61 -6.90
C GLN A 113 29.92 -15.17 -7.77
N THR A 114 30.95 -14.36 -8.00
CA THR A 114 32.23 -14.84 -8.51
C THR A 114 32.87 -15.61 -7.37
N GLU A 115 33.02 -16.92 -7.56
CA GLU A 115 33.98 -17.76 -6.84
C GLU A 115 35.41 -17.31 -7.15
#